data_AF-A0A1J5KTM6-F1
#
_entry.id   AF-A0A1J5KTM6-F1
#
_cell.length_a   1.000
_cell.length_b   1.000
_cell.length_c   1.000
_cell.angle_alpha   90.00
_cell.angle_beta   90.00
_cell.angle_gamma   90.00
#
_symmetry.space_group_name_H-M   'P 1'
#
loop_
_entity.id
_entity.type
_entity.pdbx_description
1 polymer ?
#
loop_
_entity_poly.entity_id
_entity_poly.type
_entity_poly.pdbx_seq_one_letter_code
_entity_poly.pdbx_strand_id
1 'polypeptide(L)'
;MLAGVGLVLCVGACSDGGPPPSRAAAGIAVTLPPIRTFATAAALPPQRSNADMARDFLDLHFRLEGGSTLPVLTRFEMPVGVAVTGTPTPTLRPDLEALVRRLRTEAGIDIRLTPPARAQITIEAVSRDRIQRILPQAACFVVPNVSSLDEYRRNRRALQTDWKSLRSRDRLAIFVPGDVSPQELRDCLHEELAQALGPLNDLYRLPDSVFNDDNVHAILTGFDMLMLRATYDPALATGMSRQQVEARIPAILARLNPAGEARRSAPLPDTPRPWITAVETALGAYGSDAMRSRAAHETARIARALGWRDHRRAFAHFLVGRSEQGRDSGLAQAHFRTALSYLGQGPDTANHRALIQSRLASFALQAAEYDRAERLLDAAIPAARSGQNAALLSSLLMLKARLADARGHRHEAATLRSDSVGWALYGLGTEATIDHQLRDRAVLITSARR
;
A
#
# COMPACT_ATOMS: atom_id res chain seq x y z
N MET A 1 -7.16 32.56 13.38
CA MET A 1 -8.43 32.96 12.74
C MET A 1 -8.86 31.79 11.88
N LEU A 2 -9.74 30.90 12.32
CA LEU A 2 -11.15 31.00 12.73
C LEU A 2 -12.02 30.29 11.67
N ALA A 3 -12.94 29.46 12.17
CA ALA A 3 -13.98 28.67 11.50
C ALA A 3 -13.50 27.36 10.82
N GLY A 4 -13.83 26.14 11.27
CA GLY A 4 -14.95 25.68 12.09
C GLY A 4 -16.12 25.27 11.20
N VAL A 5 -16.33 23.95 11.03
CA VAL A 5 -17.61 23.24 10.76
C VAL A 5 -17.27 21.75 10.56
N GLY A 6 -17.90 20.89 11.36
CA GLY A 6 -17.71 19.43 11.35
C GLY A 6 -18.73 18.67 10.48
N LEU A 7 -18.47 17.38 10.27
CA LEU A 7 -19.43 16.35 9.83
C LEU A 7 -18.76 14.99 10.07
N VAL A 8 -19.29 14.09 10.92
CA VAL A 8 -20.40 13.16 10.61
C VAL A 8 -20.15 12.43 9.28
N LEU A 9 -19.81 11.15 9.40
CA LEU A 9 -19.74 10.18 8.32
C LEU A 9 -21.14 10.01 7.70
N CYS A 10 -21.30 10.54 6.49
CA CYS A 10 -22.28 10.04 5.53
C CYS A 10 -21.54 9.64 4.26
N VAL A 11 -21.56 8.33 3.99
CA VAL A 11 -21.04 7.70 2.78
C VAL A 11 -21.92 8.09 1.60
N GLY A 12 -21.35 8.80 0.63
CA GLY A 12 -21.95 9.03 -0.68
C GLY A 12 -21.90 7.76 -1.53
N ALA A 13 -22.88 6.88 -1.32
CA ALA A 13 -23.34 5.96 -2.34
C ALA A 13 -24.41 6.70 -3.17
N CYS A 14 -24.33 6.65 -4.50
CA CYS A 14 -25.52 6.91 -5.29
C CYS A 14 -26.53 5.80 -4.96
N SER A 15 -27.57 6.14 -4.21
CA SER A 15 -28.74 5.30 -4.00
C SER A 15 -29.94 5.98 -4.62
N ASP A 16 -30.58 5.33 -5.59
CA ASP A 16 -32.00 5.55 -5.85
C ASP A 16 -32.75 5.29 -4.54
N GLY A 17 -33.49 6.29 -4.07
CA GLY A 17 -34.22 6.26 -2.81
C GLY A 17 -35.40 5.29 -2.86
N GLY A 18 -35.17 4.04 -2.51
CA GLY A 18 -36.21 3.12 -2.04
C GLY A 18 -36.46 3.29 -0.53
N PRO A 19 -37.66 2.96 -0.02
CA PRO A 19 -37.98 3.08 1.40
C PRO A 19 -37.04 2.20 2.26
N PRO A 20 -36.77 2.60 3.53
CA PRO A 20 -35.87 1.86 4.41
C PRO A 20 -36.36 0.41 4.62
N PRO A 21 -35.45 -0.56 4.72
CA PRO A 21 -35.83 -1.96 4.92
C PRO A 21 -36.66 -2.08 6.20
N SER A 22 -37.87 -2.64 6.07
CA SER A 22 -38.75 -2.91 7.19
C SER A 22 -38.08 -3.90 8.16
N ARG A 23 -38.54 -3.94 9.42
CA ARG A 23 -38.10 -4.87 10.47
C ARG A 23 -38.09 -6.37 10.07
N ALA A 24 -38.60 -6.74 8.89
CA ALA A 24 -38.47 -8.06 8.29
C ALA A 24 -37.02 -8.45 7.90
N ALA A 25 -36.06 -7.51 7.88
CA ALA A 25 -34.65 -7.80 7.58
C ALA A 25 -33.83 -8.30 8.81
N ALA A 26 -34.40 -8.30 10.01
CA ALA A 26 -33.70 -8.57 11.27
C ALA A 26 -33.46 -10.08 11.59
N GLY A 27 -33.55 -10.97 10.59
CA GLY A 27 -33.57 -12.42 10.80
C GLY A 27 -32.56 -13.24 10.01
N ILE A 28 -31.52 -12.64 9.41
CA ILE A 28 -30.52 -13.41 8.65
C ILE A 28 -29.18 -13.38 9.37
N ALA A 29 -28.92 -14.40 10.18
CA ALA A 29 -27.56 -14.68 10.65
C ALA A 29 -26.66 -14.93 9.43
N VAL A 30 -25.77 -13.99 9.11
CA VAL A 30 -24.78 -14.17 8.05
C VAL A 30 -23.66 -15.04 8.62
N THR A 31 -23.65 -16.33 8.30
CA THR A 31 -22.50 -17.20 8.59
C THR A 31 -21.35 -16.80 7.67
N LEU A 32 -20.31 -16.19 8.24
CA LEU A 32 -19.10 -15.82 7.52
C LEU A 32 -18.14 -17.02 7.42
N PRO A 33 -17.48 -17.24 6.27
CA PRO A 33 -16.40 -18.22 6.18
C PRO A 33 -15.20 -17.79 7.04
N PRO A 34 -14.25 -18.70 7.30
CA PRO A 34 -13.02 -18.33 8.00
C PRO A 34 -12.23 -17.27 7.19
N ILE A 35 -11.60 -16.36 7.92
CA ILE A 35 -10.65 -15.39 7.36
C ILE A 35 -9.52 -16.11 6.61
N ARG A 36 -9.18 -15.62 5.42
CA ARG A 36 -8.03 -16.10 4.65
C ARG A 36 -6.78 -15.31 5.03
N THR A 37 -5.63 -15.96 4.98
CA THR A 37 -4.32 -15.35 5.17
C THR A 37 -3.37 -15.78 4.06
N PHE A 38 -2.32 -14.99 3.83
CA PHE A 38 -1.26 -15.37 2.90
C PHE A 38 -0.21 -16.23 3.59
N ALA A 39 0.26 -17.25 2.89
CA ALA A 39 1.49 -17.92 3.29
C ALA A 39 2.68 -16.98 3.10
N THR A 40 3.69 -17.09 3.95
CA THR A 40 4.95 -16.36 3.75
C THR A 40 5.63 -16.86 2.47
N ALA A 41 5.92 -15.95 1.55
CA ALA A 41 6.64 -16.22 0.31
C ALA A 41 7.83 -15.27 0.20
N ALA A 42 8.95 -15.78 -0.32
CA ALA A 42 10.12 -14.97 -0.59
C ALA A 42 9.84 -13.96 -1.72
N ALA A 43 10.43 -12.77 -1.62
CA ALA A 43 10.32 -11.81 -2.71
C ALA A 43 11.03 -12.29 -3.99
N LEU A 44 10.50 -11.87 -5.13
CA LEU A 44 11.22 -12.02 -6.40
C LEU A 44 12.52 -11.22 -6.36
N PRO A 45 13.62 -11.71 -6.95
CA PRO A 45 14.85 -10.95 -7.05
C PRO A 45 14.62 -9.58 -7.73
N PRO A 46 15.34 -8.54 -7.32
CA PRO A 46 15.24 -7.22 -7.93
C PRO A 46 15.55 -7.25 -9.42
N GLN A 47 14.85 -6.41 -10.19
CA GLN A 47 14.92 -6.42 -11.65
C GLN A 47 15.60 -5.18 -12.25
N ARG A 48 16.33 -4.39 -11.45
CA ARG A 48 16.92 -3.11 -11.87
C ARG A 48 18.45 -3.18 -11.97
N SER A 49 19.03 -2.23 -12.68
CA SER A 49 20.49 -2.05 -12.74
C SER A 49 21.04 -1.59 -11.40
N ASN A 50 22.27 -1.99 -11.08
CA ASN A 50 22.92 -1.53 -9.85
C ASN A 50 23.17 -0.01 -9.85
N ALA A 51 23.34 0.60 -11.03
CA ALA A 51 23.44 2.06 -11.15
C ALA A 51 22.16 2.77 -10.71
N ASP A 52 20.99 2.26 -11.11
CA ASP A 52 19.70 2.82 -10.67
C ASP A 52 19.44 2.54 -9.20
N MET A 53 19.75 1.33 -8.73
CA MET A 53 19.67 0.95 -7.31
C MET A 53 20.52 1.87 -6.43
N ALA A 54 21.75 2.18 -6.85
CA ALA A 54 22.67 3.05 -6.09
C ALA A 54 22.10 4.47 -5.95
N ARG A 55 21.57 5.04 -7.03
CA ARG A 55 20.90 6.36 -6.99
C ARG A 55 19.72 6.33 -6.03
N ASP A 56 18.84 5.35 -6.19
CA ASP A 56 17.61 5.28 -5.40
C ASP A 56 17.91 4.98 -3.92
N PHE A 57 18.92 4.16 -3.61
CA PHE A 57 19.42 3.95 -2.25
C PHE A 57 19.80 5.28 -1.58
N LEU A 58 20.53 6.15 -2.28
CA LEU A 58 20.93 7.44 -1.73
C LEU A 58 19.73 8.35 -1.47
N ASP A 59 18.77 8.40 -2.40
CA ASP A 59 17.59 9.23 -2.24
C ASP A 59 16.64 8.71 -1.15
N LEU A 60 16.58 7.39 -0.95
CA LEU A 60 15.81 6.77 0.14
C LEU A 60 16.38 7.08 1.54
N HIS A 61 17.71 7.22 1.65
CA HIS A 61 18.39 7.40 2.95
C HIS A 61 18.77 8.84 3.27
N PHE A 62 18.89 9.72 2.27
CA PHE A 62 19.43 11.07 2.46
C PHE A 62 18.46 12.20 2.09
N ARG A 63 17.26 11.88 1.62
CA ARG A 63 16.20 12.86 1.35
C ARG A 63 14.96 12.52 2.16
N LEU A 64 14.10 13.50 2.36
CA LEU A 64 12.76 13.35 2.93
C LEU A 64 11.75 13.87 1.92
N GLU A 65 10.51 13.42 2.06
CA GLU A 65 9.40 13.69 1.13
C GLU A 65 9.15 15.21 0.93
N GLY A 66 9.36 15.99 2.00
CA GLY A 66 9.28 17.46 2.00
C GLY A 66 10.46 18.17 1.32
N GLY A 67 11.39 17.44 0.71
CA GLY A 67 12.55 17.98 -0.02
C GLY A 67 13.78 18.29 0.84
N SER A 68 13.67 18.22 2.17
CA SER A 68 14.82 18.34 3.07
C SER A 68 15.74 17.13 3.00
N THR A 69 16.99 17.30 3.42
CA THR A 69 18.00 16.23 3.41
C THR A 69 18.38 15.77 4.81
N LEU A 70 18.77 14.51 4.93
CA LEU A 70 19.38 13.94 6.12
C LEU A 70 20.91 14.06 5.99
N PRO A 71 21.63 14.53 7.03
CA PRO A 71 23.06 14.81 6.90
C PRO A 71 23.93 13.55 6.93
N VAL A 72 23.45 12.47 7.55
CA VAL A 72 24.19 11.23 7.77
C VAL A 72 23.26 10.02 7.62
N LEU A 73 23.83 8.88 7.23
CA LEU A 73 23.19 7.58 7.32
C LEU A 73 22.91 7.27 8.78
N THR A 74 21.70 6.78 9.08
CA THR A 74 21.35 6.24 10.40
C THR A 74 20.70 4.88 10.24
N ARG A 75 21.14 3.91 11.04
CA ARG A 75 20.51 2.59 11.20
C ARG A 75 20.68 2.13 12.64
N PHE A 76 19.95 1.10 13.04
CA PHE A 76 20.24 0.43 14.31
C PHE A 76 21.54 -0.38 14.19
N GLU A 77 22.32 -0.42 15.26
CA GLU A 77 23.36 -1.45 15.40
C GLU A 77 22.72 -2.75 15.88
N MET A 78 23.09 -3.87 15.23
CA MET A 78 22.48 -5.18 15.50
C MET A 78 22.96 -5.75 16.84
N PRO A 79 22.12 -6.56 17.55
CA PRO A 79 20.78 -7.02 17.18
C PRO A 79 19.66 -5.99 17.41
N VAL A 80 18.58 -6.07 16.62
CA VAL A 80 17.38 -5.23 16.74
C VAL A 80 16.23 -6.00 17.43
N GLY A 81 15.78 -5.49 18.57
CA GLY A 81 14.62 -5.96 19.32
C GLY A 81 13.36 -5.16 18.99
N VAL A 82 12.28 -5.85 18.71
CA VAL A 82 10.96 -5.28 18.42
C VAL A 82 9.95 -5.74 19.45
N ALA A 83 9.18 -4.82 20.03
CA ALA A 83 8.08 -5.15 20.94
C ALA A 83 6.74 -4.67 20.37
N VAL A 84 5.66 -5.32 20.83
CA VAL A 84 4.28 -4.88 20.57
C VAL A 84 3.64 -4.48 21.89
N THR A 85 3.00 -3.32 21.92
CA THR A 85 2.26 -2.77 23.07
C THR A 85 0.86 -2.30 22.65
N GLY A 86 0.05 -1.85 23.60
CA GLY A 86 -1.33 -1.43 23.36
C GLY A 86 -2.29 -2.62 23.24
N THR A 87 -3.29 -2.49 22.36
CA THR A 87 -4.32 -3.52 22.14
C THR A 87 -4.22 -4.06 20.72
N PRO A 88 -3.26 -4.95 20.43
CA PRO A 88 -3.06 -5.50 19.08
C PRO A 88 -4.25 -6.37 18.65
N THR A 89 -4.57 -6.34 17.37
CA THR A 89 -5.55 -7.27 16.78
C THR A 89 -5.00 -8.71 16.77
N PRO A 90 -5.86 -9.74 16.68
CA PRO A 90 -5.41 -11.13 16.58
C PRO A 90 -4.47 -11.42 15.40
N THR A 91 -4.55 -10.63 14.32
CA THR A 91 -3.72 -10.81 13.12
C THR A 91 -2.36 -10.11 13.22
N LEU A 92 -2.21 -9.07 14.06
CA LEU A 92 -0.99 -8.25 14.14
C LEU A 92 0.26 -9.10 14.42
N ARG A 93 0.21 -9.95 15.44
CA ARG A 93 1.38 -10.72 15.87
C ARG A 93 1.82 -11.75 14.81
N PRO A 94 0.92 -12.60 14.26
CA PRO A 94 1.28 -13.49 13.15
C PRO A 94 1.88 -12.77 11.93
N ASP A 95 1.30 -11.62 11.54
CA ASP A 95 1.78 -10.84 10.39
C ASP A 95 3.17 -10.23 10.67
N LEU A 96 3.37 -9.68 11.87
CA LEU A 96 4.67 -9.18 12.30
C LEU A 96 5.73 -10.30 12.38
N GLU A 97 5.38 -11.48 12.86
CA GLU A 97 6.30 -12.63 12.91
C GLU A 97 6.71 -13.10 11.51
N ALA A 98 5.78 -13.09 10.55
CA ALA A 98 6.07 -13.36 9.16
C ALA A 98 7.03 -12.31 8.57
N LEU A 99 6.79 -11.03 8.83
CA LEU A 99 7.65 -9.92 8.38
C LEU A 99 9.06 -10.02 9.00
N VAL A 100 9.17 -10.18 10.32
CA VAL A 100 10.45 -10.32 11.03
C VAL A 100 11.24 -11.52 10.49
N ARG A 101 10.57 -12.64 10.19
CA ARG A 101 11.21 -13.80 9.56
C ARG A 101 11.78 -13.44 8.20
N ARG A 102 11.00 -12.77 7.34
CA ARG A 102 11.46 -12.32 6.02
C ARG A 102 12.63 -11.35 6.11
N LEU A 103 12.59 -10.38 7.01
CA LEU A 103 13.71 -9.44 7.22
C LEU A 103 15.01 -10.16 7.63
N ARG A 104 14.92 -11.22 8.45
CA ARG A 104 16.06 -12.06 8.78
C ARG A 104 16.58 -12.86 7.58
N THR A 105 15.68 -13.50 6.82
CA THR A 105 16.07 -14.46 5.77
C THR A 105 16.43 -13.79 4.45
N GLU A 106 15.72 -12.73 4.07
CA GLU A 106 15.89 -12.04 2.78
C GLU A 106 16.84 -10.85 2.90
N ALA A 107 16.70 -10.03 3.94
CA ALA A 107 17.54 -8.84 4.15
C ALA A 107 18.76 -9.09 5.06
N GLY A 108 18.84 -10.25 5.73
CA GLY A 108 19.99 -10.59 6.58
C GLY A 108 20.11 -9.77 7.88
N ILE A 109 19.01 -9.15 8.32
CA ILE A 109 19.01 -8.30 9.52
C ILE A 109 18.79 -9.19 10.76
N ASP A 110 19.66 -9.09 11.77
CA ASP A 110 19.43 -9.74 13.07
C ASP A 110 18.35 -8.97 13.86
N ILE A 111 17.11 -9.25 13.51
CA ILE A 111 15.90 -8.68 14.12
C ILE A 111 15.07 -9.77 14.81
N ARG A 112 14.46 -9.46 15.95
CA ARG A 112 13.67 -10.41 16.74
C ARG A 112 12.61 -9.72 17.58
N LEU A 113 11.53 -10.45 17.88
CA LEU A 113 10.57 -10.03 18.89
C LEU A 113 11.18 -10.16 20.29
N THR A 114 11.00 -9.13 21.12
CA THR A 114 11.50 -9.07 22.50
C THR A 114 10.46 -8.45 23.43
N PRO A 115 10.55 -8.67 24.76
CA PRO A 115 9.77 -7.89 25.71
C PRO A 115 10.03 -6.38 25.58
N PRO A 116 9.04 -5.51 25.85
CA PRO A 116 9.18 -4.05 25.71
C PRO A 116 10.40 -3.45 26.39
N ALA A 117 10.79 -3.97 27.57
CA ALA A 117 11.95 -3.48 28.33
C ALA A 117 13.31 -3.66 27.63
N ARG A 118 13.37 -4.45 26.55
CA ARG A 118 14.60 -4.75 25.79
C ARG A 118 14.51 -4.36 24.31
N ALA A 119 13.38 -3.78 23.89
CA ALA A 119 13.14 -3.45 22.49
C ALA A 119 13.69 -2.06 22.14
N GLN A 120 14.32 -1.96 20.97
CA GLN A 120 14.72 -0.70 20.37
C GLN A 120 13.58 -0.10 19.53
N ILE A 121 12.70 -0.95 18.98
CA ILE A 121 11.51 -0.53 18.23
C ILE A 121 10.26 -0.98 19.00
N THR A 122 9.40 -0.05 19.37
CA THR A 122 8.10 -0.35 19.97
C THR A 122 6.99 -0.10 18.95
N ILE A 123 6.25 -1.15 18.59
CA ILE A 123 5.04 -1.05 17.78
C ILE A 123 3.85 -0.94 18.75
N GLU A 124 3.25 0.25 18.85
CA GLU A 124 2.08 0.47 19.70
C GLU A 124 0.80 0.44 18.87
N ALA A 125 -0.08 -0.52 19.17
CA ALA A 125 -1.42 -0.57 18.60
C ALA A 125 -2.36 0.38 19.34
N VAL A 126 -2.85 1.40 18.63
CA VAL A 126 -3.72 2.48 19.13
C VAL A 126 -4.95 2.62 18.22
N SER A 127 -5.97 3.41 18.59
CA SER A 127 -7.07 3.68 17.65
C SER A 127 -6.66 4.69 16.58
N ARG A 128 -7.24 4.59 15.38
CA ARG A 128 -7.07 5.56 14.29
C ARG A 128 -7.37 6.99 14.75
N ASP A 129 -8.43 7.15 15.54
CA ASP A 129 -8.81 8.46 16.11
C ASP A 129 -7.73 9.05 17.03
N ARG A 130 -6.95 8.22 17.75
CA ARG A 130 -5.82 8.70 18.57
C ARG A 130 -4.68 9.20 17.68
N ILE A 131 -4.37 8.47 16.61
CA ILE A 131 -3.36 8.87 15.62
C ILE A 131 -3.76 10.20 14.98
N GLN A 132 -4.97 10.30 14.45
CA GLN A 132 -5.45 11.46 13.68
C GLN A 132 -5.60 12.73 14.52
N ARG A 133 -5.83 12.61 15.83
CA ARG A 133 -5.78 13.77 16.75
C ARG A 133 -4.41 14.43 16.82
N ILE A 134 -3.34 13.70 16.50
CA ILE A 134 -1.97 14.21 16.51
C ILE A 134 -1.52 14.53 15.08
N LEU A 135 -1.70 13.58 14.16
CA LEU A 135 -1.35 13.68 12.74
C LEU A 135 -2.59 13.37 11.89
N PRO A 136 -3.42 14.38 11.54
CA PRO A 136 -4.72 14.14 10.90
C PRO A 136 -4.69 13.35 9.59
N GLN A 137 -3.58 13.40 8.85
CA GLN A 137 -3.42 12.72 7.56
C GLN A 137 -2.72 11.37 7.67
N ALA A 138 -2.19 11.00 8.84
CA ALA A 138 -1.44 9.75 9.01
C ALA A 138 -2.40 8.56 9.22
N ALA A 139 -2.15 7.46 8.52
CA ALA A 139 -2.76 6.16 8.82
C ALA A 139 -1.95 5.48 9.94
N CYS A 140 -0.65 5.38 9.73
CA CYS A 140 0.39 4.98 10.67
C CYS A 140 1.57 5.94 10.52
N PHE A 141 2.52 5.88 11.46
CA PHE A 141 3.76 6.66 11.36
C PHE A 141 4.83 6.14 12.33
N VAL A 142 6.09 6.30 11.96
CA VAL A 142 7.28 6.04 12.76
C VAL A 142 7.90 7.33 13.32
N VAL A 143 8.35 7.29 14.58
CA VAL A 143 8.98 8.45 15.26
C VAL A 143 10.21 8.02 16.06
N PRO A 144 11.30 8.83 16.02
CA PRO A 144 12.48 8.57 16.84
C PRO A 144 12.34 9.04 18.28
N ASN A 145 13.12 8.40 19.14
CA ASN A 145 13.36 8.75 20.54
C ASN A 145 12.10 8.82 21.40
N VAL A 146 11.13 7.95 21.11
CA VAL A 146 9.89 7.72 21.90
C VAL A 146 9.53 6.24 21.89
N SER A 147 8.67 5.81 22.82
CA SER A 147 8.16 4.43 22.92
C SER A 147 6.64 4.36 23.10
N SER A 148 5.96 5.51 23.16
CA SER A 148 4.49 5.56 23.19
C SER A 148 3.93 6.82 22.54
N LEU A 149 2.67 6.77 22.12
CA LEU A 149 1.97 7.87 21.47
C LEU A 149 1.77 9.03 22.43
N ASP A 150 1.56 8.74 23.71
CA ASP A 150 1.43 9.76 24.75
C ASP A 150 2.77 10.45 25.03
N GLU A 151 3.89 9.72 24.96
CA GLU A 151 5.23 10.31 25.02
C GLU A 151 5.49 11.20 23.80
N TYR A 152 5.16 10.73 22.59
CA TYR A 152 5.26 11.55 21.39
C TYR A 152 4.41 12.82 21.48
N ARG A 153 3.16 12.71 21.94
CA ARG A 153 2.27 13.87 22.10
C ARG A 153 2.88 14.95 23.00
N ARG A 154 3.56 14.58 24.08
CA ARG A 154 4.26 15.51 24.98
C ARG A 154 5.50 16.12 24.34
N ASN A 155 6.21 15.35 23.52
CA ASN A 155 7.52 15.71 22.97
C ASN A 155 7.51 16.13 21.49
N ARG A 156 6.33 16.25 20.85
CA ARG A 156 6.19 16.41 19.39
C ARG A 156 7.00 17.56 18.77
N ARG A 157 7.26 18.62 19.53
CA ARG A 157 8.02 19.79 19.07
C ARG A 157 9.49 19.77 19.51
N ALA A 158 9.90 18.72 20.22
CA ALA A 158 11.26 18.58 20.69
C ALA A 158 12.16 18.07 19.57
N LEU A 159 13.40 18.59 19.52
CA LEU A 159 14.41 18.21 18.52
C LEU A 159 14.70 16.71 18.50
N GLN A 160 14.57 16.03 19.63
CA GLN A 160 14.78 14.58 19.72
C GLN A 160 13.80 13.77 18.86
N THR A 161 12.62 14.32 18.53
CA THR A 161 11.62 13.65 17.68
C THR A 161 11.71 14.05 16.21
N ASP A 162 12.65 14.94 15.85
CA ASP A 162 12.87 15.39 14.47
C ASP A 162 13.93 14.51 13.77
N TRP A 163 13.51 13.83 12.70
CA TRP A 163 14.37 12.99 11.87
C TRP A 163 15.61 13.70 11.34
N LYS A 164 15.52 15.00 11.03
CA LYS A 164 16.67 15.79 10.52
C LYS A 164 17.77 15.98 11.59
N SER A 165 17.37 15.94 12.84
CA SER A 165 18.26 16.11 14.00
C SER A 165 18.86 14.76 14.46
N LEU A 166 18.33 13.64 13.97
CA LEU A 166 18.78 12.31 14.35
C LEU A 166 20.21 12.04 13.87
N ARG A 167 21.03 11.43 14.72
CA ARG A 167 22.42 11.05 14.42
C ARG A 167 22.71 9.56 14.65
N SER A 168 21.90 8.91 15.49
CA SER A 168 21.89 7.47 15.76
C SER A 168 20.46 6.99 15.92
N ARG A 169 20.21 5.69 15.70
CA ARG A 169 18.94 5.05 16.01
C ARG A 169 19.14 4.16 17.23
N ASP A 170 18.64 4.63 18.37
CA ASP A 170 18.71 3.90 19.63
C ASP A 170 17.33 3.42 20.07
N ARG A 171 16.30 4.25 19.82
CA ARG A 171 14.92 3.97 20.21
C ARG A 171 13.93 4.62 19.25
N LEU A 172 12.97 3.84 18.74
CA LEU A 172 11.91 4.30 17.84
C LEU A 172 10.56 3.72 18.26
N ALA A 173 9.48 4.43 17.93
CA ALA A 173 8.13 3.90 18.03
C ALA A 173 7.43 3.92 16.68
N ILE A 174 6.62 2.91 16.43
CA ILE A 174 5.72 2.80 15.29
C ILE A 174 4.31 2.78 15.85
N PHE A 175 3.43 3.65 15.34
CA PHE A 175 2.04 3.72 15.77
C PHE A 175 1.14 3.16 14.67
N VAL A 176 0.41 2.09 15.00
CA VAL A 176 -0.49 1.43 14.05
C VAL A 176 -1.93 1.45 14.56
N PRO A 177 -2.91 1.62 13.66
CA PRO A 177 -4.33 1.58 14.03
C PRO A 177 -4.76 0.12 14.30
N GLY A 178 -5.29 -0.15 15.48
CA GLY A 178 -5.83 -1.46 15.88
C GLY A 178 -7.30 -1.68 15.49
N ASP A 179 -7.92 -0.69 14.84
CA ASP A 179 -9.32 -0.60 14.46
C ASP A 179 -9.53 -0.50 12.94
N VAL A 180 -8.55 -0.98 12.16
CA VAL A 180 -8.61 -1.09 10.68
C VAL A 180 -8.57 -2.53 10.20
N SER A 181 -8.66 -2.74 8.88
CA SER A 181 -8.55 -4.08 8.30
C SER A 181 -7.19 -4.74 8.60
N PRO A 182 -7.13 -6.08 8.72
CA PRO A 182 -5.86 -6.80 8.87
C PRO A 182 -4.83 -6.45 7.80
N GLN A 183 -5.25 -6.26 6.54
CA GLN A 183 -4.35 -5.83 5.47
C GLN A 183 -3.80 -4.42 5.71
N GLU A 184 -4.64 -3.42 5.98
CA GLU A 184 -4.17 -2.04 6.21
C GLU A 184 -3.17 -1.97 7.38
N LEU A 185 -3.46 -2.71 8.45
CA LEU A 185 -2.53 -2.86 9.57
C LEU A 185 -1.20 -3.51 9.15
N ARG A 186 -1.25 -4.59 8.36
CA ARG A 186 -0.03 -5.26 7.87
C ARG A 186 0.76 -4.37 6.92
N ASP A 187 0.11 -3.64 6.02
CA ASP A 187 0.75 -2.73 5.08
C ASP A 187 1.55 -1.67 5.86
N CYS A 188 0.96 -1.10 6.91
CA CYS A 188 1.66 -0.25 7.88
C CYS A 188 2.86 -0.94 8.56
N LEU A 189 2.74 -2.20 8.96
CA LEU A 189 3.88 -2.92 9.56
C LEU A 189 5.05 -3.05 8.57
N HIS A 190 4.78 -3.29 7.28
CA HIS A 190 5.81 -3.41 6.25
C HIS A 190 6.55 -2.10 6.03
N GLU A 191 5.80 -1.01 5.83
CA GLU A 191 6.35 0.31 5.53
C GLU A 191 7.10 0.87 6.74
N GLU A 192 6.41 1.01 7.88
CA GLU A 192 6.93 1.71 9.05
C GLU A 192 8.10 0.98 9.70
N LEU A 193 8.10 -0.36 9.68
CA LEU A 193 9.23 -1.14 10.19
C LEU A 193 10.43 -1.03 9.25
N ALA A 194 10.23 -1.04 7.93
CA ALA A 194 11.31 -0.82 6.99
C ALA A 194 11.88 0.60 7.12
N GLN A 195 11.01 1.59 7.31
CA GLN A 195 11.43 2.97 7.53
C GLN A 195 12.20 3.12 8.86
N ALA A 196 11.73 2.45 9.92
CA ALA A 196 12.42 2.39 11.22
C ALA A 196 13.82 1.76 11.12
N LEU A 197 14.06 0.86 10.16
CA LEU A 197 15.35 0.18 9.97
C LEU A 197 16.37 0.98 9.16
N GLY A 198 15.95 1.83 8.20
CA GLY A 198 16.91 2.66 7.46
C GLY A 198 16.32 3.73 6.54
N PRO A 199 15.75 3.37 5.37
CA PRO A 199 15.13 4.31 4.45
C PRO A 199 14.10 5.21 5.14
N LEU A 200 13.94 6.47 4.75
CA LEU A 200 12.90 7.36 5.31
C LEU A 200 12.14 8.14 4.26
N ASN A 201 12.57 8.07 3.01
CA ASN A 201 11.92 8.77 1.92
C ASN A 201 11.01 7.82 1.16
N ASP A 202 9.97 8.40 0.58
CA ASP A 202 9.12 7.75 -0.39
C ASP A 202 9.31 8.39 -1.77
N LEU A 203 9.33 7.55 -2.78
CA LEU A 203 9.73 7.86 -4.14
C LEU A 203 8.73 7.26 -5.13
N TYR A 204 7.82 8.10 -5.63
CA TYR A 204 6.85 7.73 -6.68
C TYR A 204 7.45 7.12 -7.96
N ARG A 205 8.77 7.24 -8.18
CA ARG A 205 9.46 6.64 -9.32
C ARG A 205 9.88 5.18 -9.08
N LEU A 206 9.51 4.56 -7.96
CA LEU A 206 9.80 3.17 -7.65
C LEU A 206 8.56 2.29 -7.93
N PRO A 207 8.38 1.77 -9.16
CA PRO A 207 7.22 0.96 -9.51
C PRO A 207 7.13 -0.33 -8.71
N ASP A 208 8.21 -0.79 -8.09
CA ASP A 208 8.39 -2.09 -7.47
C ASP A 208 8.80 -2.00 -6.00
N SER A 209 8.25 -1.05 -5.23
CA SER A 209 8.65 -0.77 -3.85
C SER A 209 7.47 -0.38 -2.98
N VAL A 210 7.55 -0.68 -1.68
CA VAL A 210 6.63 -0.14 -0.66
C VAL A 210 6.90 1.35 -0.40
N PHE A 211 8.12 1.82 -0.63
CA PHE A 211 8.50 3.25 -0.57
C PHE A 211 7.97 4.04 -1.78
N ASN A 212 6.83 3.64 -2.33
CA ASN A 212 6.12 4.38 -3.36
C ASN A 212 4.71 4.67 -2.85
N ASP A 213 4.42 5.94 -2.65
CA ASP A 213 3.16 6.45 -2.09
C ASP A 213 1.91 6.24 -2.97
N ASP A 214 2.02 5.45 -4.07
CA ASP A 214 0.86 5.07 -4.87
C ASP A 214 0.00 3.97 -4.23
N ASN A 215 0.44 3.39 -3.10
CA ASN A 215 -0.24 2.35 -2.33
C ASN A 215 -0.53 1.06 -3.13
N VAL A 216 0.26 0.77 -4.18
CA VAL A 216 0.06 -0.42 -5.00
C VAL A 216 0.74 -1.66 -4.40
N HIS A 217 1.86 -1.50 -3.72
CA HIS A 217 2.60 -2.60 -3.08
C HIS A 217 2.31 -2.69 -1.59
N ALA A 218 1.67 -3.79 -1.18
CA ALA A 218 1.25 -4.05 0.19
C ALA A 218 2.35 -4.72 1.06
N ILE A 219 3.44 -5.19 0.44
CA ILE A 219 4.49 -5.95 1.11
C ILE A 219 5.87 -5.59 0.58
N LEU A 220 6.88 -5.69 1.44
CA LEU A 220 8.29 -5.51 1.05
C LEU A 220 8.66 -6.43 -0.11
N THR A 221 9.15 -5.81 -1.18
CA THR A 221 9.54 -6.43 -2.45
C THR A 221 11.03 -6.83 -2.44
N GLY A 222 11.51 -7.40 -3.55
CA GLY A 222 12.94 -7.71 -3.69
C GLY A 222 13.81 -6.46 -3.78
N PHE A 223 13.26 -5.35 -4.29
CA PHE A 223 13.92 -4.05 -4.23
C PHE A 223 14.12 -3.62 -2.77
N ASP A 224 13.04 -3.62 -1.98
CA ASP A 224 13.07 -3.15 -0.60
C ASP A 224 14.00 -4.01 0.27
N MET A 225 13.93 -5.34 0.10
CA MET A 225 14.81 -6.27 0.81
C MET A 225 16.29 -6.05 0.45
N LEU A 226 16.61 -5.75 -0.82
CA LEU A 226 17.99 -5.44 -1.22
C LEU A 226 18.44 -4.09 -0.64
N MET A 227 17.58 -3.07 -0.62
CA MET A 227 17.91 -1.77 -0.02
C MET A 227 18.24 -1.95 1.46
N LEU A 228 17.37 -2.64 2.22
CA LEU A 228 17.59 -2.94 3.63
C LEU A 228 18.86 -3.79 3.85
N ARG A 229 19.10 -4.79 3.01
CA ARG A 229 20.33 -5.61 3.09
C ARG A 229 21.59 -4.79 2.86
N ALA A 230 21.56 -3.86 1.90
CA ALA A 230 22.67 -2.95 1.64
C ALA A 230 22.88 -1.96 2.80
N THR A 231 21.80 -1.45 3.41
CA THR A 231 21.86 -0.56 4.59
C THR A 231 22.65 -1.20 5.73
N TYR A 232 22.48 -2.50 5.95
CA TYR A 232 23.14 -3.26 7.02
C TYR A 232 24.45 -3.92 6.58
N ASP A 233 24.99 -3.56 5.41
CA ASP A 233 26.29 -4.05 4.98
C ASP A 233 27.41 -3.52 5.91
N PRO A 234 28.42 -4.34 6.30
CA PRO A 234 29.48 -3.90 7.21
C PRO A 234 30.32 -2.72 6.68
N ALA A 235 30.31 -2.48 5.37
CA ALA A 235 30.99 -1.32 4.80
C ALA A 235 30.26 0.00 5.09
N LEU A 236 29.00 -0.02 5.55
CA LEU A 236 28.22 1.15 5.94
C LEU A 236 28.01 1.21 7.45
N ALA A 237 28.14 2.41 8.01
CA ALA A 237 27.92 2.66 9.42
C ALA A 237 27.12 3.95 9.64
N THR A 238 26.40 4.00 10.76
CA THR A 238 25.76 5.22 11.23
C THR A 238 26.78 6.37 11.31
N GLY A 239 26.38 7.56 10.87
CA GLY A 239 27.25 8.75 10.84
C GLY A 239 27.96 9.00 9.51
N MET A 240 27.93 8.05 8.56
CA MET A 240 28.49 8.28 7.23
C MET A 240 27.71 9.34 6.46
N SER A 241 28.42 10.26 5.80
CA SER A 241 27.81 11.26 4.91
C SER A 241 27.31 10.62 3.61
N ARG A 242 26.43 11.34 2.89
CA ARG A 242 25.94 10.90 1.58
C ARG A 242 27.08 10.52 0.62
N GLN A 243 28.13 11.33 0.56
CA GLN A 243 29.28 11.10 -0.32
C GLN A 243 30.07 9.83 0.08
N GLN A 244 30.22 9.58 1.39
CA GLN A 244 30.89 8.37 1.87
C GLN A 244 30.11 7.11 1.51
N VAL A 245 28.78 7.15 1.61
CA VAL A 245 27.91 6.05 1.20
C VAL A 245 27.91 5.86 -0.31
N GLU A 246 27.81 6.95 -1.07
CA GLU A 246 27.86 6.96 -2.54
C GLU A 246 29.13 6.30 -3.08
N ALA A 247 30.28 6.51 -2.43
CA ALA A 247 31.54 5.87 -2.79
C ALA A 247 31.59 4.35 -2.52
N ARG A 248 30.69 3.82 -1.67
CA ARG A 248 30.70 2.42 -1.21
C ARG A 248 29.59 1.58 -1.83
N ILE A 249 28.43 2.20 -2.06
CA ILE A 249 27.22 1.49 -2.49
C ILE A 249 27.39 0.69 -3.79
N PRO A 250 28.17 1.12 -4.81
CA PRO A 250 28.33 0.32 -6.03
C PRO A 250 28.98 -1.03 -5.76
N ALA A 251 30.05 -1.08 -4.96
CA ALA A 251 30.75 -2.33 -4.64
C ALA A 251 29.87 -3.26 -3.78
N ILE A 252 29.07 -2.70 -2.86
CA ILE A 252 28.10 -3.45 -2.07
C ILE A 252 27.06 -4.10 -2.98
N LEU A 253 26.47 -3.33 -3.89
CA LEU A 253 25.45 -3.82 -4.81
C LEU A 253 26.00 -4.84 -5.82
N ALA A 254 27.23 -4.67 -6.31
CA ALA A 254 27.88 -5.65 -7.18
C ALA A 254 27.98 -7.03 -6.52
N ARG A 255 28.28 -7.06 -5.20
CA ARG A 255 28.32 -8.31 -4.42
C ARG A 255 26.92 -8.86 -4.09
N LEU A 256 25.98 -8.00 -3.71
CA LEU A 256 24.65 -8.43 -3.26
C LEU A 256 23.68 -8.75 -4.41
N ASN A 257 23.87 -8.10 -5.56
CA ASN A 257 23.05 -8.24 -6.76
C ASN A 257 23.93 -8.31 -8.03
N PRO A 258 24.69 -9.40 -8.25
CA PRO A 258 25.57 -9.51 -9.42
C PRO A 258 24.84 -9.40 -10.76
N ALA A 259 23.59 -9.87 -10.83
CA ALA A 259 22.76 -9.74 -12.03
C ALA A 259 22.42 -8.28 -12.39
N GLY A 260 22.46 -7.36 -11.41
CA GLY A 260 22.24 -5.93 -11.62
C GLY A 260 23.40 -5.22 -12.33
N GLU A 261 24.61 -5.77 -12.30
CA GLU A 261 25.77 -5.24 -13.03
C GLU A 261 25.58 -5.36 -14.55
N ALA A 262 24.99 -6.47 -14.99
CA ALA A 262 24.76 -6.74 -16.41
C ALA A 262 23.53 -6.01 -16.98
N ARG A 263 22.70 -5.40 -16.13
CA ARG A 263 21.48 -4.71 -16.56
C ARG A 263 21.79 -3.28 -16.99
N ARG A 264 21.26 -2.89 -18.16
CA ARG A 264 21.33 -1.50 -18.63
C ARG A 264 20.56 -0.58 -17.68
N SER A 265 21.19 0.54 -17.30
CA SER A 265 20.52 1.58 -16.52
C SER A 265 19.39 2.23 -17.32
N ALA A 266 18.26 2.43 -16.64
CA ALA A 266 17.06 3.08 -17.13
C ALA A 266 16.53 4.04 -16.05
N PRO A 267 17.25 5.16 -15.80
CA PRO A 267 16.95 6.04 -14.69
C PRO A 267 15.62 6.76 -14.90
N LEU A 268 14.77 6.79 -13.87
CA LEU A 268 13.58 7.63 -13.85
C LEU A 268 13.89 8.95 -13.16
N PRO A 269 13.47 10.10 -13.74
CA PRO A 269 13.72 11.41 -13.13
C PRO A 269 12.91 11.59 -11.84
N ASP A 270 13.31 12.56 -11.03
CA ASP A 270 12.58 12.98 -9.84
C ASP A 270 11.13 13.36 -10.16
N THR A 271 10.24 13.04 -9.22
CA THR A 271 8.83 13.41 -9.29
C THR A 271 8.66 14.83 -8.72
N PRO A 272 8.15 15.81 -9.49
CA PRO A 272 8.04 17.18 -9.02
C PRO A 272 6.90 17.35 -8.01
N ARG A 273 7.09 18.23 -7.01
CA ARG A 273 6.11 18.44 -5.93
C ARG A 273 4.69 18.79 -6.40
N PRO A 274 4.48 19.61 -7.45
CA PRO A 274 3.13 19.85 -7.97
C PRO A 274 2.39 18.57 -8.40
N TRP A 275 3.10 17.58 -8.95
CA TRP A 275 2.48 16.30 -9.30
C TRP A 275 2.13 15.49 -8.04
N ILE A 276 3.04 15.45 -7.06
CA ILE A 276 2.81 14.76 -5.77
C ILE A 276 1.58 15.35 -5.07
N THR A 277 1.51 16.67 -4.93
CA THR A 277 0.36 17.33 -4.31
C THR A 277 -0.95 17.08 -5.06
N ALA A 278 -0.92 16.99 -6.38
CA ALA A 278 -2.09 16.62 -7.17
C ALA A 278 -2.51 15.16 -6.93
N VAL A 279 -1.56 14.23 -6.77
CA VAL A 279 -1.85 12.83 -6.40
C VAL A 279 -2.45 12.74 -4.99
N GLU A 280 -1.81 13.36 -4.00
CA GLU A 280 -2.28 13.42 -2.61
C GLU A 280 -3.71 13.97 -2.56
N THR A 281 -3.99 15.04 -3.32
CA THR A 281 -5.32 15.64 -3.41
C THR A 281 -6.33 14.71 -4.10
N ALA A 282 -5.91 13.97 -5.13
CA ALA A 282 -6.77 13.05 -5.87
C ALA A 282 -7.10 11.77 -5.08
N LEU A 283 -6.23 11.36 -4.15
CA LEU A 283 -6.39 10.22 -3.25
C LEU A 283 -7.01 10.60 -1.91
N GLY A 284 -6.83 11.84 -1.47
CA GLY A 284 -7.14 12.31 -0.14
C GLY A 284 -8.61 12.09 0.26
N ALA A 285 -8.81 11.78 1.54
CA ALA A 285 -10.12 11.60 2.14
C ALA A 285 -10.92 12.91 2.24
N TYR A 286 -10.24 14.06 2.16
CA TYR A 286 -10.83 15.38 2.36
C TYR A 286 -11.12 16.10 1.03
N GLY A 287 -12.21 16.88 1.04
CA GLY A 287 -12.66 17.72 -0.08
C GLY A 287 -13.68 17.07 -1.02
N SER A 288 -14.14 17.84 -2.01
CA SER A 288 -15.25 17.44 -2.89
C SER A 288 -14.80 16.53 -4.04
N ASP A 289 -15.74 15.75 -4.60
CA ASP A 289 -15.47 14.92 -5.80
C ASP A 289 -14.94 15.76 -6.96
N ALA A 290 -15.45 16.98 -7.13
CA ALA A 290 -14.98 17.90 -8.15
C ALA A 290 -13.52 18.32 -7.92
N MET A 291 -13.11 18.51 -6.66
CA MET A 291 -11.71 18.81 -6.33
C MET A 291 -10.80 17.61 -6.62
N ARG A 292 -11.19 16.40 -6.21
CA ARG A 292 -10.45 15.16 -6.50
C ARG A 292 -10.33 14.91 -8.00
N SER A 293 -11.40 15.12 -8.77
CA SER A 293 -11.38 15.00 -10.22
C SER A 293 -10.42 16.02 -10.85
N ARG A 294 -10.51 17.31 -10.50
CA ARG A 294 -9.57 18.32 -11.00
C ARG A 294 -8.11 17.97 -10.70
N ALA A 295 -7.83 17.49 -9.48
CA ALA A 295 -6.50 17.06 -9.09
C ALA A 295 -6.04 15.84 -9.92
N ALA A 296 -6.91 14.84 -10.14
CA ALA A 296 -6.60 13.70 -11.00
C ALA A 296 -6.27 14.14 -12.44
N HIS A 297 -7.06 15.05 -13.02
CA HIS A 297 -6.77 15.61 -14.35
C HIS A 297 -5.45 16.39 -14.37
N GLU A 298 -5.11 17.09 -13.28
CA GLU A 298 -3.83 17.79 -13.14
C GLU A 298 -2.64 16.83 -13.12
N THR A 299 -2.73 15.68 -12.43
CA THR A 299 -1.68 14.64 -12.47
C THR A 299 -1.42 14.18 -13.91
N ALA A 300 -2.49 14.00 -14.70
CA ALA A 300 -2.40 13.59 -16.10
C ALA A 300 -1.88 14.72 -17.00
N ARG A 301 -2.19 15.98 -16.70
CA ARG A 301 -1.65 17.13 -17.42
C ARG A 301 -0.14 17.25 -17.23
N ILE A 302 0.32 17.19 -15.97
CA ILE A 302 1.74 17.30 -15.62
C ILE A 302 2.53 16.12 -16.20
N ALA A 303 2.07 14.88 -16.00
CA ALA A 303 2.76 13.70 -16.53
C ALA A 303 2.89 13.72 -18.08
N ARG A 304 1.92 14.36 -18.77
CA ARG A 304 1.98 14.55 -20.24
C ARG A 304 3.02 15.58 -20.62
N ALA A 305 3.00 16.73 -19.94
CA ALA A 305 3.91 17.84 -20.19
C ALA A 305 5.37 17.44 -19.96
N LEU A 306 5.63 16.56 -18.99
CA LEU A 306 6.96 16.01 -18.70
C LEU A 306 7.34 14.83 -19.61
N GLY A 307 6.46 14.40 -20.51
CA GLY A 307 6.74 13.32 -21.46
C GLY A 307 6.95 11.95 -20.80
N TRP A 308 6.42 11.71 -19.60
CA TRP A 308 6.60 10.44 -18.91
C TRP A 308 5.97 9.28 -19.68
N ARG A 309 6.70 8.16 -19.73
CA ARG A 309 6.28 6.91 -20.40
C ARG A 309 6.31 5.70 -19.46
N ASP A 310 6.29 5.95 -18.16
CA ASP A 310 6.43 4.96 -17.08
C ASP A 310 5.14 4.79 -16.26
N HIS A 311 5.21 4.04 -15.16
CA HIS A 311 4.08 3.76 -14.28
C HIS A 311 3.44 5.00 -13.69
N ARG A 312 4.15 6.13 -13.53
CA ARG A 312 3.55 7.38 -13.02
C ARG A 312 2.58 7.97 -14.04
N ARG A 313 2.87 7.82 -15.34
CA ARG A 313 1.94 8.17 -16.43
C ARG A 313 0.71 7.27 -16.41
N ALA A 314 0.91 5.97 -16.19
CA ALA A 314 -0.19 5.03 -16.02
C ALA A 314 -1.05 5.37 -14.81
N PHE A 315 -0.43 5.69 -13.67
CA PHE A 315 -1.12 6.02 -12.43
C PHE A 315 -1.95 7.29 -12.57
N ALA A 316 -1.41 8.33 -13.21
CA ALA A 316 -2.19 9.54 -13.52
C ALA A 316 -3.46 9.24 -14.33
N HIS A 317 -3.37 8.36 -15.34
CA HIS A 317 -4.55 7.92 -16.08
C HIS A 317 -5.50 7.06 -15.23
N PHE A 318 -4.98 6.20 -14.36
CA PHE A 318 -5.79 5.44 -13.42
C PHE A 318 -6.59 6.35 -12.47
N LEU A 319 -5.97 7.41 -11.94
CA LEU A 319 -6.64 8.39 -11.08
C LEU A 319 -7.78 9.10 -11.82
N VAL A 320 -7.55 9.53 -13.06
CA VAL A 320 -8.62 10.14 -13.88
C VAL A 320 -9.75 9.15 -14.10
N GLY A 321 -9.42 7.93 -14.55
CA GLY A 321 -10.43 6.89 -14.79
C GLY A 321 -11.27 6.59 -13.56
N ARG A 322 -10.65 6.52 -12.38
CA ARG A 322 -11.35 6.35 -11.09
C ARG A 322 -12.27 7.53 -10.78
N SER A 323 -11.86 8.76 -11.07
CA SER A 323 -12.67 9.96 -10.81
C SER A 323 -13.86 10.11 -11.77
N GLU A 324 -13.77 9.55 -12.98
CA GLU A 324 -14.80 9.64 -14.02
C GLU A 324 -15.76 8.44 -14.02
N GLN A 325 -15.41 7.31 -13.38
CA GLN A 325 -16.16 6.04 -13.50
C GLN A 325 -17.67 6.13 -13.21
N GLY A 326 -18.08 7.03 -12.31
CA GLY A 326 -19.49 7.23 -11.96
C GLY A 326 -20.22 8.27 -12.81
N ARG A 327 -19.49 9.08 -13.60
CA ARG A 327 -20.03 10.18 -14.42
C ARG A 327 -19.99 9.83 -15.91
N ASP A 328 -18.86 9.31 -16.38
CA ASP A 328 -18.63 8.91 -17.76
C ASP A 328 -17.83 7.59 -17.79
N SER A 329 -18.55 6.48 -17.95
CA SER A 329 -17.95 5.15 -17.98
C SER A 329 -17.09 4.93 -19.24
N GLY A 330 -17.41 5.59 -20.36
CA GLY A 330 -16.66 5.52 -21.60
C GLY A 330 -15.29 6.17 -21.46
N LEU A 331 -15.27 7.40 -20.92
CA LEU A 331 -14.05 8.13 -20.62
C LEU A 331 -13.19 7.40 -19.57
N ALA A 332 -13.81 6.88 -18.52
CA ALA A 332 -13.11 6.10 -17.50
C ALA A 332 -12.40 4.89 -18.08
N GLN A 333 -13.11 4.09 -18.90
CA GLN A 333 -12.53 2.94 -19.58
C GLN A 333 -11.41 3.33 -20.56
N ALA A 334 -11.57 4.44 -21.29
CA ALA A 334 -10.52 4.94 -22.19
C ALA A 334 -9.24 5.27 -21.41
N HIS A 335 -9.36 5.90 -20.25
CA HIS A 335 -8.23 6.17 -19.37
C HIS A 335 -7.60 4.91 -18.79
N PHE A 336 -8.39 3.92 -18.36
CA PHE A 336 -7.85 2.64 -17.89
C PHE A 336 -7.08 1.89 -19.00
N ARG A 337 -7.61 1.85 -20.23
CA ARG A 337 -6.88 1.27 -21.38
C ARG A 337 -5.59 2.04 -21.68
N THR A 338 -5.65 3.36 -21.63
CA THR A 338 -4.46 4.21 -21.82
C THR A 338 -3.42 3.94 -20.72
N ALA A 339 -3.84 3.79 -19.47
CA ALA A 339 -2.96 3.46 -18.35
C ALA A 339 -2.20 2.15 -18.60
N LEU A 340 -2.89 1.09 -19.05
CA LEU A 340 -2.24 -0.20 -19.37
C LEU A 340 -1.17 -0.06 -20.46
N SER A 341 -1.32 0.85 -21.42
CA SER A 341 -0.33 1.04 -22.50
C SER A 341 1.03 1.59 -22.02
N TYR A 342 1.09 2.16 -20.81
CA TYR A 342 2.33 2.68 -20.20
C TYR A 342 2.97 1.69 -19.22
N LEU A 343 2.34 0.54 -18.97
CA LEU A 343 2.87 -0.48 -18.07
C LEU A 343 3.54 -1.58 -18.89
N GLY A 344 4.77 -1.95 -18.51
CA GLY A 344 5.47 -3.09 -19.07
C GLY A 344 4.77 -4.40 -18.74
N GLN A 345 5.26 -5.53 -19.27
CA GLN A 345 4.78 -6.88 -18.91
C GLN A 345 5.57 -7.52 -17.75
N GLY A 346 6.57 -6.81 -17.23
CA GLY A 346 7.42 -7.28 -16.14
C GLY A 346 6.69 -7.43 -14.81
N PRO A 347 7.35 -8.07 -13.82
CA PRO A 347 6.82 -8.23 -12.46
C PRO A 347 6.72 -6.91 -11.69
N ASP A 348 7.57 -5.92 -12.04
CA ASP A 348 7.63 -4.59 -11.43
C ASP A 348 6.30 -3.84 -11.48
N THR A 349 5.56 -3.98 -12.58
CA THR A 349 4.29 -3.27 -12.84
C THR A 349 3.06 -4.19 -12.77
N ALA A 350 3.24 -5.45 -12.35
CA ALA A 350 2.17 -6.45 -12.34
C ALA A 350 0.99 -6.05 -11.45
N ASN A 351 1.27 -5.47 -10.27
CA ASN A 351 0.25 -5.02 -9.33
C ASN A 351 -0.53 -3.82 -9.87
N HIS A 352 0.13 -2.86 -10.54
CA HIS A 352 -0.55 -1.75 -11.24
C HIS A 352 -1.48 -2.28 -12.33
N ARG A 353 -1.01 -3.25 -13.14
CA ARG A 353 -1.85 -3.89 -14.17
C ARG A 353 -3.07 -4.56 -13.56
N ALA A 354 -2.90 -5.32 -12.49
CA ALA A 354 -4.00 -6.02 -11.82
C ALA A 354 -5.09 -5.07 -11.30
N LEU A 355 -4.69 -3.93 -10.73
CA LEU A 355 -5.62 -2.88 -10.30
C LEU A 355 -6.44 -2.34 -11.47
N ILE A 356 -5.80 -2.00 -12.58
CA ILE A 356 -6.49 -1.45 -13.75
C ILE A 356 -7.36 -2.52 -14.43
N GLN A 357 -6.85 -3.74 -14.57
CA GLN A 357 -7.57 -4.88 -15.13
C GLN A 357 -8.82 -5.23 -14.34
N SER A 358 -8.79 -5.11 -13.00
CA SER A 358 -9.98 -5.31 -12.16
C SER A 358 -11.13 -4.36 -12.53
N ARG A 359 -10.80 -3.08 -12.81
CA ARG A 359 -11.79 -2.07 -13.24
C ARG A 359 -12.34 -2.39 -14.62
N LEU A 360 -11.47 -2.72 -15.57
CA LEU A 360 -11.88 -3.10 -16.92
C LEU A 360 -12.71 -4.39 -16.94
N ALA A 361 -12.39 -5.36 -16.09
CA ALA A 361 -13.15 -6.61 -15.96
C ALA A 361 -14.58 -6.34 -15.44
N SER A 362 -14.72 -5.44 -14.47
CA SER A 362 -16.03 -5.01 -13.99
C SER A 362 -16.87 -4.39 -15.11
N PHE A 363 -16.30 -3.52 -15.95
CA PHE A 363 -17.03 -2.96 -17.09
C PHE A 363 -17.37 -4.02 -18.15
N ALA A 364 -16.45 -4.92 -18.46
CA ALA A 364 -16.68 -5.99 -19.42
C ALA A 364 -17.84 -6.91 -18.97
N LEU A 365 -17.93 -7.23 -17.68
CA LEU A 365 -19.06 -7.98 -17.13
C LEU A 365 -20.38 -7.24 -17.25
N GLN A 366 -20.41 -5.94 -16.97
CA GLN A 366 -21.62 -5.11 -17.13
C GLN A 366 -22.09 -5.05 -18.59
N ALA A 367 -21.15 -5.08 -19.53
CA ALA A 367 -21.42 -5.11 -20.97
C ALA A 367 -21.69 -6.53 -21.53
N ALA A 368 -21.76 -7.56 -20.67
CA ALA A 368 -21.85 -8.97 -21.07
C ALA A 368 -20.73 -9.45 -22.01
N GLU A 369 -19.57 -8.79 -22.00
CA GLU A 369 -18.35 -9.19 -22.73
C GLU A 369 -17.57 -10.26 -21.94
N TYR A 370 -18.18 -11.43 -21.73
CA TYR A 370 -17.71 -12.46 -20.81
C TYR A 370 -16.28 -12.96 -21.09
N ASP A 371 -15.93 -13.21 -22.36
CA ASP A 371 -14.58 -13.69 -22.71
C ASP A 371 -13.51 -12.63 -22.45
N ARG A 372 -13.86 -11.34 -22.60
CA ARG A 372 -12.96 -10.24 -22.26
C ARG A 372 -12.80 -10.12 -20.76
N ALA A 373 -13.89 -10.23 -20.01
CA ALA A 373 -13.85 -10.24 -18.55
C ALA A 373 -12.96 -11.37 -18.03
N GLU A 374 -13.13 -12.59 -18.55
CA GLU A 374 -12.32 -13.75 -18.19
C GLU A 374 -10.82 -13.50 -18.38
N ARG A 375 -10.41 -13.05 -19.58
CA ARG A 375 -8.99 -12.75 -19.87
C ARG A 375 -8.40 -11.71 -18.92
N LEU A 376 -9.17 -10.68 -18.57
CA LEU A 376 -8.72 -9.64 -17.64
C LEU A 376 -8.59 -10.18 -16.21
N LEU A 377 -9.53 -11.01 -15.76
CA LEU A 377 -9.52 -11.62 -14.43
C LEU A 377 -8.38 -12.63 -14.28
N ASP A 378 -8.18 -13.50 -15.27
CA ASP A 378 -7.13 -14.51 -15.26
C ASP A 378 -5.73 -13.89 -15.30
N ALA A 379 -5.57 -12.73 -15.93
CA ALA A 379 -4.33 -11.97 -15.89
C ALA A 379 -4.10 -11.28 -14.53
N ALA A 380 -5.17 -10.77 -13.88
CA ALA A 380 -5.06 -9.96 -12.67
C ALA A 380 -4.94 -10.78 -11.38
N ILE A 381 -5.62 -11.92 -11.28
CA ILE A 381 -5.69 -12.74 -10.06
C ILE A 381 -4.30 -13.22 -9.58
N PRO A 382 -3.42 -13.74 -10.46
CA PRO A 382 -2.08 -14.16 -10.04
C PRO A 382 -1.26 -13.01 -9.44
N ALA A 383 -1.33 -11.82 -10.05
CA ALA A 383 -0.63 -10.64 -9.57
C ALA A 383 -1.16 -10.15 -8.21
N ALA A 384 -2.49 -10.08 -8.03
CA ALA A 384 -3.07 -9.73 -6.73
C ALA A 384 -2.69 -10.73 -5.62
N ARG A 385 -2.58 -12.02 -5.96
CA ARG A 385 -2.14 -13.07 -5.04
C ARG A 385 -0.65 -12.96 -4.70
N SER A 386 0.22 -12.76 -5.70
CA SER A 386 1.66 -12.61 -5.47
C SER A 386 2.02 -11.33 -4.73
N GLY A 387 1.33 -10.22 -5.04
CA GLY A 387 1.43 -8.95 -4.33
C GLY A 387 0.72 -8.94 -2.97
N GLN A 388 0.09 -10.07 -2.59
CA GLN A 388 -0.62 -10.25 -1.34
C GLN A 388 -1.69 -9.18 -1.05
N ASN A 389 -2.35 -8.67 -2.08
CA ASN A 389 -3.41 -7.67 -1.92
C ASN A 389 -4.77 -8.39 -1.78
N ALA A 390 -5.18 -8.67 -0.54
CA ALA A 390 -6.42 -9.39 -0.23
C ALA A 390 -7.68 -8.62 -0.65
N ALA A 391 -7.70 -7.30 -0.50
CA ALA A 391 -8.84 -6.47 -0.92
C ALA A 391 -9.07 -6.56 -2.44
N LEU A 392 -7.98 -6.47 -3.22
CA LEU A 392 -8.03 -6.66 -4.66
C LEU A 392 -8.38 -8.11 -5.03
N LEU A 393 -7.77 -9.09 -4.39
CA LEU A 393 -8.04 -10.51 -4.64
C LEU A 393 -9.50 -10.88 -4.35
N SER A 394 -10.06 -10.38 -3.25
CA SER A 394 -11.48 -10.52 -2.91
C SER A 394 -12.37 -9.96 -4.02
N SER A 395 -12.07 -8.74 -4.48
CA SER A 395 -12.82 -8.09 -5.57
C SER A 395 -12.75 -8.88 -6.87
N LEU A 396 -11.56 -9.35 -7.26
CA LEU A 396 -11.36 -10.15 -8.46
C LEU A 396 -12.09 -11.51 -8.39
N LEU A 397 -12.05 -12.19 -7.25
CA LEU A 397 -12.78 -13.44 -7.05
C LEU A 397 -14.30 -13.26 -7.08
N MET A 398 -14.80 -12.13 -6.56
CA MET A 398 -16.22 -11.79 -6.69
C MET A 398 -16.62 -11.57 -8.15
N LEU A 399 -15.82 -10.84 -8.93
CA LEU A 399 -16.05 -10.67 -10.36
C LEU A 399 -15.99 -12.01 -11.12
N LYS A 400 -15.05 -12.90 -10.76
CA LYS A 400 -14.95 -14.24 -11.34
C LYS A 400 -16.14 -15.12 -10.98
N ALA A 401 -16.69 -14.99 -9.78
CA ALA A 401 -17.92 -15.68 -9.41
C ALA A 401 -19.12 -15.20 -10.23
N ARG A 402 -19.25 -13.90 -10.45
CA ARG A 402 -20.32 -13.33 -11.30
C ARG A 402 -20.22 -13.80 -12.75
N LEU A 403 -18.99 -13.92 -13.28
CA LEU A 403 -18.75 -14.52 -14.59
C LEU A 403 -19.20 -16.00 -14.63
N ALA A 404 -18.85 -16.79 -13.62
CA ALA A 404 -19.25 -18.19 -13.51
C ALA A 404 -20.79 -18.33 -13.44
N ASP A 405 -21.47 -17.47 -12.68
CA ASP A 405 -22.94 -17.41 -12.65
C ASP A 405 -23.55 -17.11 -14.02
N ALA A 406 -23.01 -16.11 -14.71
CA ALA A 406 -23.48 -15.72 -16.05
C ALA A 406 -23.31 -16.85 -17.09
N ARG A 407 -22.35 -17.76 -16.87
CA ARG A 407 -22.13 -18.97 -17.67
C ARG A 407 -22.86 -20.22 -17.15
N GLY A 408 -23.65 -20.11 -16.09
CA GLY A 408 -24.40 -21.22 -15.50
C GLY A 408 -23.58 -22.16 -14.61
N HIS A 409 -22.32 -21.85 -14.30
CA HIS A 409 -21.45 -22.64 -13.44
C HIS A 409 -21.71 -22.37 -11.95
N ARG A 410 -22.92 -22.71 -11.47
CA ARG A 410 -23.41 -22.33 -10.13
C ARG A 410 -22.52 -22.81 -8.97
N HIS A 411 -21.97 -24.03 -9.06
CA HIS A 411 -21.10 -24.58 -8.02
C HIS A 411 -19.78 -23.81 -7.94
N GLU A 412 -19.13 -23.57 -9.08
CA GLU A 412 -17.90 -22.78 -9.17
C GLU A 412 -18.11 -21.36 -8.61
N ALA A 413 -19.21 -20.71 -9.01
CA ALA A 413 -19.57 -19.40 -8.52
C ALA A 413 -19.76 -19.38 -6.99
N ALA A 414 -20.39 -20.40 -6.41
CA ALA A 414 -20.55 -20.52 -4.96
C ALA A 414 -19.21 -20.64 -4.22
N THR A 415 -18.28 -21.46 -4.73
CA THR A 415 -16.93 -21.58 -4.17
C THR A 415 -16.17 -20.25 -4.25
N LEU A 416 -16.18 -19.59 -5.42
CA LEU A 416 -15.51 -18.31 -5.63
C LEU A 416 -16.07 -17.19 -4.75
N ARG A 417 -17.39 -17.12 -4.55
CA ARG A 417 -18.01 -16.16 -3.62
C ARG A 417 -17.53 -16.41 -2.19
N SER A 418 -17.58 -17.66 -1.71
CA SER A 418 -17.10 -18.02 -0.37
C SER A 418 -15.64 -17.62 -0.16
N ASP A 419 -14.78 -17.93 -1.13
CA ASP A 419 -13.36 -17.55 -1.09
C ASP A 419 -13.15 -16.03 -1.11
N SER A 420 -13.91 -15.31 -1.93
CA SER A 420 -13.91 -13.85 -1.97
C SER A 420 -14.24 -13.24 -0.61
N VAL A 421 -15.24 -13.77 0.10
CA VAL A 421 -15.59 -13.31 1.47
C VAL A 421 -14.47 -13.58 2.44
N GLY A 422 -13.86 -14.77 2.40
CA GLY A 422 -12.72 -15.08 3.28
C GLY A 422 -11.54 -14.12 3.09
N TRP A 423 -11.25 -13.70 1.86
CA TRP A 423 -10.26 -12.64 1.58
C TRP A 423 -10.74 -11.23 1.95
N ALA A 424 -12.04 -10.94 1.82
CA ALA A 424 -12.63 -9.66 2.23
C ALA A 424 -12.44 -9.41 3.73
N LEU A 425 -12.59 -10.46 4.57
CA LEU A 425 -12.37 -10.35 6.01
C LEU A 425 -10.96 -9.87 6.35
N TYR A 426 -9.96 -10.28 5.57
CA TYR A 426 -8.58 -9.83 5.74
C TYR A 426 -8.33 -8.46 5.09
N GLY A 427 -8.80 -8.26 3.85
CA GLY A 427 -8.50 -7.06 3.06
C GLY A 427 -9.34 -5.83 3.39
N LEU A 428 -10.57 -6.02 3.87
CA LEU A 428 -11.55 -4.95 4.14
C LEU A 428 -11.97 -4.90 5.60
N GLY A 429 -11.72 -5.98 6.37
CA GLY A 429 -12.21 -6.13 7.74
C GLY A 429 -13.65 -6.67 7.81
N THR A 430 -14.07 -7.08 9.00
CA THR A 430 -15.34 -7.78 9.23
C THR A 430 -16.56 -6.91 8.93
N GLU A 431 -16.59 -5.67 9.43
CA GLU A 431 -17.74 -4.76 9.28
C GLU A 431 -18.02 -4.45 7.80
N ALA A 432 -17.01 -3.99 7.07
CA ALA A 432 -17.12 -3.71 5.64
C ALA A 432 -17.50 -4.96 4.83
N THR A 433 -17.04 -6.14 5.25
CA THR A 433 -17.41 -7.41 4.60
C THR A 433 -18.89 -7.73 4.80
N ILE A 434 -19.42 -7.57 6.01
CA ILE A 434 -20.84 -7.78 6.31
C ILE A 434 -21.70 -6.83 5.47
N ASP A 435 -21.35 -5.53 5.46
CA ASP A 435 -22.04 -4.52 4.65
C ASP A 435 -22.06 -4.87 3.17
N HIS A 436 -20.93 -5.35 2.64
CA HIS A 436 -20.82 -5.78 1.25
C HIS A 436 -21.71 -6.99 0.96
N GLN A 437 -21.72 -7.98 1.84
CA GLN A 437 -22.57 -9.17 1.71
C GLN A 437 -24.06 -8.84 1.74
N LEU A 438 -24.48 -7.90 2.59
CA LEU A 438 -25.88 -7.46 2.66
C LEU A 438 -26.32 -6.76 1.37
N ARG A 439 -25.45 -5.92 0.77
CA ARG A 439 -25.73 -5.25 -0.51
C ARG A 439 -25.82 -6.24 -1.68
N ASP A 440 -24.89 -7.18 -1.77
CA ASP A 440 -24.87 -8.17 -2.87
C ASP A 440 -26.13 -9.05 -2.84
N ARG A 441 -26.59 -9.46 -1.64
CA ARG A 441 -27.86 -10.18 -1.46
C ARG A 441 -29.08 -9.36 -1.88
N ALA A 442 -29.12 -8.06 -1.55
CA ALA A 442 -30.21 -7.18 -1.96
C ALA A 442 -30.29 -7.03 -3.49
N VAL A 443 -29.15 -7.00 -4.19
CA VAL A 443 -29.09 -6.98 -5.65
C VAL A 443 -29.59 -8.30 -6.25
N LEU A 444 -29.14 -9.44 -5.72
CA LEU A 444 -29.57 -10.76 -6.17
C LEU A 444 -31.09 -10.96 -6.03
N ILE A 445 -31.66 -10.59 -4.88
CA ILE A 445 -33.11 -10.67 -4.63
C ILE A 445 -33.89 -9.78 -5.61
N THR A 446 -33.35 -8.61 -5.97
CA THR A 446 -33.99 -7.69 -6.92
C THR A 446 -33.91 -8.22 -8.35
N SER A 447 -32.79 -8.85 -8.73
CA SER A 447 -32.60 -9.46 -10.06
C SER A 447 -33.40 -10.73 -10.28
N ALA A 448 -33.67 -11.52 -9.22
CA ALA A 448 -34.50 -12.73 -9.30
C ALA A 448 -36.01 -12.44 -9.34
N ARG A 449 -36.42 -11.19 -9.14
CA ARG A 449 -37.80 -10.70 -9.20
C ARG A 449 -38.16 -10.00 -10.51
N ARG A 450 -37.18 -9.81 -11.41
CA ARG A 450 -37.37 -9.36 -12.79
C ARG A 450 -37.16 -10.56 -13.70
#